data_AF-A0A7S2GGZ0-F1
#
_entry.id   AF-A0A7S2GGZ0-F1
#
_cell.length_a   1.000
_cell.length_b   1.000
_cell.length_c   1.000
_cell.angle_alpha   90.00
_cell.angle_beta   90.00
_cell.angle_gamma   90.00
#
_symmetry.space_group_name_H-M   'P 1'
#
loop_
_entity.id
_entity.type
_entity.pdbx_description
1 polymer ?
#
loop_
_entity_poly.entity_id
_entity_poly.type
_entity_poly.pdbx_seq_one_letter_code
_entity_poly.pdbx_strand_id
1 'polypeptide(L)'
;KQLHSALCGRVNLPSEALVAMVLRQGAGTPSPSPRCPKRRLVGAKLWRPLGEMARQVLCYLRAECICELVCAGSFFRSLGAVHVGGGWRLSSPHLQLCSQSCASALEHVWLPQTSWLEARGLNAKAGRSLLASLSTTGDRAVRGLVALDLRGSKVSDTLAIVNVVRNCRALRSLDLSGTRLRDEGARELIQGLLRDPATGARSPHRGLRSLALEENGLTTALAGELADLALQTPLEALLLARNEIGDAGAQAILNALSES
;
A
#
# COMPACT_ATOMS: atom_id res chain seq x y z
N LYS A 1 -28.80 -9.78 12.41
CA LYS A 1 -29.29 -8.51 11.80
C LYS A 1 -29.04 -7.26 12.67
N GLN A 2 -28.07 -7.26 13.58
CA GLN A 2 -27.61 -6.05 14.31
C GLN A 2 -26.08 -5.90 14.39
N LEU A 3 -25.33 -6.70 13.62
CA LEU A 3 -23.87 -6.61 13.51
C LEU A 3 -23.38 -6.34 12.07
N HIS A 4 -24.32 -6.10 11.14
CA HIS A 4 -24.02 -5.68 9.76
C HIS A 4 -23.78 -4.16 9.66
N SER A 5 -23.92 -3.42 10.76
CA SER A 5 -23.88 -1.95 10.82
C SER A 5 -22.50 -1.35 11.13
N ALA A 6 -21.51 -2.14 11.56
CA ALA A 6 -20.25 -1.57 12.05
C ALA A 6 -19.17 -1.39 10.97
N LEU A 7 -19.29 -2.04 9.81
CA LEU A 7 -18.35 -1.90 8.68
C LEU A 7 -19.01 -1.51 7.34
N CYS A 8 -20.34 -1.59 7.25
CA CYS A 8 -21.11 -1.13 6.08
C CYS A 8 -21.91 0.15 6.36
N GLY A 9 -21.86 0.68 7.58
CA GLY A 9 -22.79 1.68 8.08
C GLY A 9 -22.28 3.12 8.08
N ARG A 10 -21.55 3.59 7.05
CA ARG A 10 -21.37 5.04 6.75
C ARG A 10 -20.60 5.40 5.47
N VAL A 11 -20.78 4.64 4.40
CA VAL A 11 -20.56 5.20 3.05
C VAL A 11 -21.75 4.85 2.16
N ASN A 12 -22.95 5.25 2.60
CA ASN A 12 -23.90 5.76 1.64
C ASN A 12 -23.39 7.15 1.26
N LEU A 13 -22.54 7.23 0.23
CA LEU A 13 -22.52 8.45 -0.56
C LEU A 13 -23.96 8.60 -1.07
N PRO A 14 -24.68 9.67 -0.74
CA PRO A 14 -26.01 9.85 -1.29
C PRO A 14 -25.86 9.81 -2.81
N SER A 15 -26.70 9.04 -3.50
CA SER A 15 -26.87 9.19 -4.95
C SER A 15 -27.24 10.64 -5.31
N GLU A 16 -27.70 11.43 -4.32
CA GLU A 16 -27.96 12.86 -4.43
C GLU A 16 -26.78 13.80 -4.12
N ALA A 17 -25.67 13.34 -3.53
CA ALA A 17 -24.48 14.16 -3.36
C ALA A 17 -23.75 14.41 -4.69
N LEU A 18 -24.05 13.58 -5.70
CA LEU A 18 -23.65 13.78 -7.10
C LEU A 18 -24.62 14.67 -7.88
N VAL A 19 -25.84 14.92 -7.39
CA VAL A 19 -26.88 15.69 -8.11
C VAL A 19 -26.87 17.18 -7.74
N ALA A 20 -26.25 17.58 -6.63
CA ALA A 20 -26.07 18.99 -6.27
C ALA A 20 -24.83 19.65 -6.92
N MET A 21 -24.48 19.28 -8.16
CA MET A 21 -23.39 19.89 -8.93
C MET A 21 -23.88 20.85 -10.04
N VAL A 22 -25.05 21.46 -9.83
CA VAL A 22 -25.57 22.52 -10.71
C VAL A 22 -26.09 23.70 -9.88
N LEU A 23 -25.75 24.91 -10.33
CA LEU A 23 -26.18 26.26 -9.90
C LEU A 23 -25.29 26.99 -8.88
N ARG A 24 -24.34 27.77 -9.40
CA ARG A 24 -24.50 29.23 -9.57
C ARG A 24 -23.32 29.81 -10.37
N GLN A 25 -23.47 29.93 -11.69
CA GLN A 25 -22.84 31.03 -12.43
C GLN A 25 -23.94 32.05 -12.74
N GLY A 26 -24.06 33.05 -11.86
CA GLY A 26 -24.74 34.29 -12.18
C GLY A 26 -23.82 35.16 -13.02
N ALA A 27 -24.38 35.72 -14.07
CA ALA A 27 -23.77 36.54 -15.10
C ALA A 27 -22.95 37.73 -14.56
N GLY A 28 -21.93 38.11 -15.33
CA GLY A 28 -21.19 39.35 -15.17
C GLY A 28 -19.84 39.32 -15.86
N THR A 29 -19.81 39.54 -17.18
CA THR A 29 -18.60 40.00 -17.86
C THR A 29 -18.25 41.41 -17.38
N PRO A 30 -16.95 41.72 -17.22
CA PRO A 30 -16.46 42.90 -17.91
C PRO A 30 -15.16 42.64 -18.68
N SER A 31 -15.00 43.44 -19.73
CA SER A 31 -13.95 43.47 -20.75
C SER A 31 -12.49 43.50 -20.24
N PRO A 32 -11.50 43.08 -21.06
CA PRO A 32 -10.08 43.18 -20.71
C PRO A 32 -9.43 44.47 -21.28
N SER A 33 -8.78 45.27 -20.44
CA SER A 33 -7.62 46.12 -20.81
C SER A 33 -6.92 46.65 -19.51
N PRO A 34 -5.68 47.19 -19.55
CA PRO A 34 -4.50 46.38 -19.24
C PRO A 34 -3.55 46.99 -18.18
N ARG A 35 -2.64 46.14 -17.68
CA ARG A 35 -1.40 46.44 -16.91
C ARG A 35 -1.54 46.81 -15.42
N CYS A 36 -1.19 45.85 -14.58
CA CYS A 36 -0.28 46.07 -13.44
C CYS A 36 0.48 44.76 -13.15
N PRO A 37 1.82 44.74 -13.19
CA PRO A 37 2.61 43.54 -12.90
C PRO A 37 2.77 43.40 -11.39
N LYS A 38 1.75 42.88 -10.70
CA LYS A 38 1.91 42.49 -9.30
C LYS A 38 2.34 41.03 -9.25
N ARG A 39 3.66 40.83 -9.13
CA ARG A 39 4.26 39.64 -8.53
C ARG A 39 3.43 39.25 -7.30
N ARG A 40 2.53 38.27 -7.45
CA ARG A 40 1.78 37.69 -6.34
C ARG A 40 2.34 36.30 -6.12
N LEU A 41 3.42 36.23 -5.36
CA LEU A 41 4.16 35.00 -5.14
C LEU A 41 4.44 34.77 -3.65
N VAL A 42 3.41 34.79 -2.78
CA VAL A 42 3.59 34.43 -1.36
C VAL A 42 2.33 33.80 -0.72
N GLY A 43 1.68 32.87 -1.41
CA GLY A 43 0.64 32.03 -0.80
C GLY A 43 0.91 30.56 -1.13
N ALA A 44 0.87 30.22 -2.41
CA ALA A 44 1.01 28.85 -2.92
C ALA A 44 2.30 28.10 -2.50
N LYS A 45 3.38 28.81 -2.14
CA LYS A 45 4.64 28.18 -1.66
C LYS A 45 4.57 27.71 -0.20
N LEU A 46 3.78 28.36 0.65
CA LEU A 46 3.52 27.92 2.03
C LEU A 46 2.60 26.69 2.08
N TRP A 47 1.73 26.52 1.06
CA TRP A 47 0.79 25.40 0.99
C TRP A 47 1.39 24.09 0.44
N ARG A 48 2.58 24.12 -0.21
CA ARG A 48 3.27 22.90 -0.68
C ARG A 48 3.69 21.97 0.47
N PRO A 49 4.40 22.43 1.52
CA PRO A 49 4.70 21.59 2.68
C PRO A 49 3.42 21.17 3.45
N LEU A 50 2.38 22.00 3.38
CA LEU A 50 1.06 21.71 3.96
C LEU A 50 0.37 20.52 3.29
N GLY A 51 0.61 20.28 2.00
CA GLY A 51 0.11 19.09 1.31
C GLY A 51 0.75 17.80 1.82
N GLU A 52 2.07 17.79 2.02
CA GLU A 52 2.79 16.62 2.55
C GLU A 52 2.42 16.36 4.01
N MET A 53 2.37 17.42 4.83
CA MET A 53 1.87 17.33 6.21
C MET A 53 0.43 16.86 6.26
N ALA A 54 -0.45 17.38 5.40
CA ALA A 54 -1.83 16.93 5.33
C ALA A 54 -1.90 15.45 4.95
N ARG A 55 -1.10 14.96 3.99
CA ARG A 55 -1.02 13.53 3.68
C ARG A 55 -0.60 12.70 4.88
N GLN A 56 0.42 13.15 5.63
CA GLN A 56 0.84 12.48 6.87
C GLN A 56 -0.26 12.45 7.92
N VAL A 57 -1.02 13.54 8.09
CA VAL A 57 -2.18 13.58 8.99
C VAL A 57 -3.28 12.63 8.51
N LEU A 58 -3.58 12.62 7.20
CA LEU A 58 -4.56 11.73 6.61
C LEU A 58 -4.22 10.24 6.85
N CYS A 59 -2.94 9.87 7.01
CA CYS A 59 -2.54 8.50 7.36
C CYS A 59 -3.10 8.03 8.71
N TYR A 60 -3.42 8.95 9.63
CA TYR A 60 -3.95 8.61 10.95
C TYR A 60 -5.47 8.69 11.02
N LEU A 61 -6.14 9.01 9.89
CA LEU A 61 -7.59 9.15 9.84
C LEU A 61 -8.23 7.91 9.21
N ARG A 62 -9.39 7.54 9.76
CA ARG A 62 -10.25 6.52 9.13
C ARG A 62 -10.80 7.04 7.82
N ALA A 63 -11.08 6.14 6.88
CA ALA A 63 -11.63 6.48 5.56
C ALA A 63 -12.91 7.35 5.64
N GLU A 64 -13.78 7.12 6.63
CA GLU A 64 -14.98 7.93 6.90
C GLU A 64 -14.62 9.42 7.10
N CYS A 65 -13.59 9.69 7.92
CA CYS A 65 -13.12 11.05 8.21
C CYS A 65 -12.49 11.69 6.98
N ILE A 66 -11.80 10.90 6.14
CA ILE A 66 -11.21 11.39 4.89
C ILE A 66 -12.33 11.82 3.93
N CYS A 67 -13.40 11.05 3.82
CA CYS A 67 -14.57 11.41 3.00
C CYS A 67 -15.20 12.72 3.47
N GLU A 68 -15.41 12.90 4.78
CA GLU A 68 -15.94 14.15 5.34
C GLU A 68 -15.02 15.34 5.03
N LEU A 69 -13.70 15.19 5.17
CA LEU A 69 -12.72 16.24 4.85
C LEU A 69 -12.72 16.61 3.36
N VAL A 70 -12.76 15.61 2.48
CA VAL A 70 -12.86 15.80 1.03
C VAL A 70 -14.14 16.56 0.66
N CYS A 71 -15.25 16.26 1.34
CA CYS A 71 -16.51 16.98 1.17
C CYS A 71 -16.44 18.42 1.70
N ALA A 72 -15.79 18.64 2.85
CA ALA A 72 -15.74 19.91 3.55
C ALA A 72 -14.89 21.00 2.87
N GLY A 73 -13.89 20.65 2.04
CA GLY A 73 -13.00 21.65 1.46
C GLY A 73 -12.28 21.26 0.17
N SER A 74 -12.10 22.23 -0.72
CA SER A 74 -11.40 22.05 -2.01
C SER A 74 -9.93 21.64 -1.87
N PHE A 75 -9.26 22.06 -0.78
CA PHE A 75 -7.90 21.65 -0.46
C PHE A 75 -7.80 20.14 -0.22
N PHE A 76 -8.59 19.59 0.70
CA PHE A 76 -8.62 18.15 0.96
C PHE A 76 -9.15 17.35 -0.22
N ARG A 77 -10.09 17.88 -0.99
CA ARG A 77 -10.52 17.28 -2.26
C ARG A 77 -9.37 17.14 -3.25
N SER A 78 -8.50 18.14 -3.36
CA SER A 78 -7.31 18.08 -4.22
C SER A 78 -6.24 17.08 -3.76
N LEU A 79 -6.28 16.65 -2.50
CA LEU A 79 -5.35 15.68 -1.90
C LEU A 79 -5.93 14.26 -1.82
N GLY A 80 -7.23 14.17 -1.56
CA GLY A 80 -7.96 12.95 -1.24
C GLY A 80 -8.91 12.47 -2.33
N ALA A 81 -9.07 13.20 -3.44
CA ALA A 81 -9.86 12.75 -4.58
C ALA A 81 -9.10 12.96 -5.90
N VAL A 82 -9.03 11.91 -6.71
CA VAL A 82 -8.38 11.93 -8.02
C VAL A 82 -9.42 11.55 -9.08
N HIS A 83 -9.51 12.36 -10.12
CA HIS A 83 -10.35 12.04 -11.27
C HIS A 83 -9.57 11.16 -12.26
N VAL A 84 -10.03 9.94 -12.46
CA VAL A 84 -9.37 8.94 -13.32
C VAL A 84 -10.40 8.29 -14.23
N GLY A 85 -10.15 8.34 -15.55
CA GLY A 85 -10.92 7.58 -16.53
C GLY A 85 -12.43 7.82 -16.51
N GLY A 86 -12.89 9.03 -16.14
CA GLY A 86 -14.30 9.40 -16.13
C GLY A 86 -15.00 9.27 -14.77
N GLY A 87 -14.29 9.00 -13.68
CA GLY A 87 -14.85 8.96 -12.33
C GLY A 87 -13.92 9.48 -11.24
N TRP A 88 -14.49 9.86 -10.11
CA TRP A 88 -13.75 10.24 -8.92
C TRP A 88 -13.37 9.02 -8.10
N ARG A 89 -12.11 8.96 -7.69
CA ARG A 89 -11.57 7.93 -6.78
C ARG A 89 -10.97 8.57 -5.54
N LEU A 90 -11.12 7.91 -4.41
CA LEU A 90 -10.55 8.34 -3.14
C LEU A 90 -9.05 8.02 -3.12
N SER A 91 -8.23 9.02 -2.87
CA SER A 91 -6.83 8.86 -2.50
C SER A 91 -6.74 8.76 -0.98
N SER A 92 -6.36 7.58 -0.49
CA SER A 92 -6.13 7.36 0.93
C SER A 92 -4.69 6.91 1.14
N PRO A 93 -3.87 7.66 1.88
CA PRO A 93 -2.48 7.29 2.13
C PRO A 93 -2.36 6.10 3.09
N HIS A 94 -3.35 5.88 3.95
CA HIS A 94 -3.55 4.64 4.70
C HIS A 94 -4.85 3.97 4.26
N LEU A 95 -4.78 2.72 3.83
CA LEU A 95 -5.93 1.96 3.39
C LEU A 95 -6.02 0.67 4.20
N GLN A 96 -7.19 0.43 4.79
CA GLN A 96 -7.51 -0.83 5.46
C GLN A 96 -8.53 -1.60 4.62
N LEU A 97 -8.21 -2.84 4.29
CA LEU A 97 -9.05 -3.75 3.53
C LEU A 97 -9.35 -4.98 4.36
N CYS A 98 -10.60 -5.43 4.29
CA CYS A 98 -11.00 -6.73 4.81
C CYS A 98 -11.62 -7.56 3.69
N SER A 99 -11.77 -8.86 3.92
CA SER A 99 -12.34 -9.80 2.93
C SER A 99 -13.69 -9.35 2.33
N GLN A 100 -14.52 -8.68 3.13
CA GLN A 100 -15.88 -8.29 2.75
C GLN A 100 -15.90 -7.02 1.88
N SER A 101 -15.02 -6.06 2.16
CA SER A 101 -14.97 -4.76 1.48
C SER A 101 -13.89 -4.65 0.42
N CYS A 102 -12.99 -5.63 0.28
CA CYS A 102 -11.82 -5.53 -0.61
C CYS A 102 -12.19 -5.17 -2.05
N ALA A 103 -13.16 -5.87 -2.65
CA ALA A 103 -13.54 -5.63 -4.04
C ALA A 103 -14.13 -4.23 -4.25
N SER A 104 -15.12 -3.83 -3.44
CA SER A 104 -15.75 -2.52 -3.56
C SER A 104 -14.78 -1.38 -3.22
N ALA A 105 -13.90 -1.56 -2.23
CA ALA A 105 -12.88 -0.56 -1.91
C ALA A 105 -11.91 -0.35 -3.08
N LEU A 106 -11.46 -1.43 -3.73
CA LEU A 106 -10.53 -1.34 -4.87
C LEU A 106 -11.13 -0.65 -6.11
N GLU A 107 -12.47 -0.67 -6.27
CA GLU A 107 -13.16 0.07 -7.34
C GLU A 107 -13.13 1.59 -7.11
N HIS A 108 -13.21 2.01 -5.85
CA HIS A 108 -13.33 3.43 -5.47
C HIS A 108 -12.02 4.08 -5.04
N VAL A 109 -10.99 3.29 -4.70
CA VAL A 109 -9.71 3.80 -4.22
C VAL A 109 -8.70 3.97 -5.34
N TRP A 110 -7.93 5.04 -5.25
CA TRP A 110 -6.76 5.30 -6.07
C TRP A 110 -5.49 4.82 -5.35
N LEU A 111 -5.12 3.56 -5.58
CA LEU A 111 -3.93 2.90 -5.02
C LEU A 111 -2.59 3.65 -5.21
N PRO A 112 -2.35 4.40 -6.31
CA PRO A 112 -1.09 5.11 -6.51
C PRO A 112 -0.64 6.11 -5.47
N GLN A 113 -1.55 6.49 -4.59
CA GLN A 113 -1.30 7.45 -3.54
C GLN A 113 -1.34 6.82 -2.14
N THR A 114 -1.53 5.50 -2.06
CA THR A 114 -1.52 4.72 -0.84
C THR A 114 -0.09 4.37 -0.43
N SER A 115 0.33 4.88 0.72
CA SER A 115 1.64 4.61 1.32
C SER A 115 1.62 3.46 2.31
N TRP A 116 0.48 3.20 2.95
CA TRP A 116 0.30 2.13 3.91
C TRP A 116 -0.96 1.36 3.55
N LEU A 117 -0.82 0.04 3.34
CA LEU A 117 -1.94 -0.84 3.05
C LEU A 117 -2.01 -1.98 4.07
N GLU A 118 -3.09 -2.02 4.84
CA GLU A 118 -3.41 -3.13 5.74
C GLU A 118 -4.52 -3.98 5.15
N ALA A 119 -4.18 -5.17 4.73
CA ALA A 119 -5.06 -6.13 4.10
C ALA A 119 -4.94 -7.46 4.86
N ARG A 120 -5.38 -7.44 6.12
CA ARG A 120 -5.27 -8.56 7.06
C ARG A 120 -6.43 -9.54 6.88
N GLY A 121 -6.15 -10.83 7.08
CA GLY A 121 -7.17 -11.88 7.08
C GLY A 121 -7.98 -11.96 5.79
N LEU A 122 -7.38 -11.62 4.65
CA LEU A 122 -8.05 -11.73 3.36
C LEU A 122 -8.26 -13.19 3.01
N ASN A 123 -9.46 -13.52 2.53
CA ASN A 123 -9.72 -14.79 1.88
C ASN A 123 -9.03 -14.83 0.51
N ALA A 124 -8.97 -16.02 -0.10
CA ALA A 124 -8.23 -16.20 -1.36
C ALA A 124 -8.75 -15.34 -2.51
N LYS A 125 -10.07 -15.05 -2.56
CA LYS A 125 -10.64 -14.17 -3.58
C LYS A 125 -10.17 -12.73 -3.39
N ALA A 126 -10.31 -12.20 -2.18
CA ALA A 126 -9.90 -10.84 -1.84
C ALA A 126 -8.39 -10.63 -2.00
N GLY A 127 -7.57 -11.61 -1.57
CA GLY A 127 -6.12 -11.57 -1.75
C GLY A 127 -5.72 -11.50 -3.23
N ARG A 128 -6.30 -12.36 -4.07
CA ARG A 128 -6.06 -12.31 -5.53
C ARG A 128 -6.50 -10.99 -6.16
N SER A 129 -7.69 -10.49 -5.81
CA SER A 129 -8.18 -9.20 -6.32
C SER A 129 -7.25 -8.05 -5.95
N LEU A 130 -6.72 -8.06 -4.72
CA LEU A 130 -5.77 -7.05 -4.28
C LEU A 130 -4.44 -7.12 -5.05
N LEU A 131 -3.81 -8.30 -5.10
CA LEU A 131 -2.53 -8.47 -5.80
C LEU A 131 -2.65 -8.16 -7.30
N ALA A 132 -3.77 -8.55 -7.92
CA ALA A 132 -4.07 -8.18 -9.30
C ALA A 132 -4.24 -6.67 -9.47
N SER A 133 -4.91 -5.99 -8.53
CA SER A 133 -5.09 -4.53 -8.57
C SER A 133 -3.77 -3.79 -8.42
N LEU A 134 -2.89 -4.24 -7.51
CA LEU A 134 -1.54 -3.70 -7.34
C LEU A 134 -0.67 -3.93 -8.59
N SER A 135 -0.87 -5.06 -9.28
CA SER A 135 -0.13 -5.37 -10.51
C SER A 135 -0.63 -4.58 -11.73
N THR A 136 -1.95 -4.41 -11.87
CA THR A 136 -2.61 -3.76 -13.02
C THR A 136 -2.56 -2.24 -12.99
N THR A 137 -2.52 -1.62 -11.80
CA THR A 137 -2.44 -0.15 -11.69
C THR A 137 -1.07 0.41 -12.14
N GLY A 138 -0.14 -0.46 -12.54
CA GLY A 138 1.08 -0.14 -13.27
C GLY A 138 2.12 0.59 -12.43
N ASP A 139 3.18 1.03 -13.11
CA ASP A 139 4.41 1.56 -12.52
C ASP A 139 4.21 2.81 -11.64
N ARG A 140 3.06 3.50 -11.73
CA ARG A 140 2.75 4.68 -10.90
C ARG A 140 2.11 4.30 -9.56
N ALA A 141 1.46 3.14 -9.48
CA ALA A 141 0.65 2.79 -8.33
C ALA A 141 1.43 2.36 -7.11
N VAL A 142 2.54 1.71 -7.42
CA VAL A 142 3.27 0.88 -6.49
C VAL A 142 4.50 1.63 -5.97
N ARG A 143 4.88 2.75 -6.62
CA ARG A 143 6.02 3.61 -6.24
C ARG A 143 5.86 4.33 -4.91
N GLY A 144 4.63 4.52 -4.43
CA GLY A 144 4.36 5.22 -3.17
C GLY A 144 4.20 4.28 -1.97
N LEU A 145 4.02 2.98 -2.18
CA LEU A 145 3.73 2.04 -1.10
C LEU A 145 4.98 1.80 -0.25
N VAL A 146 4.90 2.17 1.02
CA VAL A 146 5.96 2.07 2.03
C VAL A 146 5.75 0.86 2.93
N ALA A 147 4.50 0.56 3.28
CA ALA A 147 4.14 -0.56 4.14
C ALA A 147 3.01 -1.38 3.53
N LEU A 148 3.22 -2.70 3.46
CA LEU A 148 2.22 -3.68 3.06
C LEU A 148 2.06 -4.73 4.15
N ASP A 149 0.88 -4.80 4.74
CA ASP A 149 0.53 -5.78 5.75
C ASP A 149 -0.54 -6.72 5.21
N LEU A 150 -0.18 -7.98 5.03
CA LEU A 150 -1.03 -9.07 4.56
C LEU A 150 -1.19 -10.15 5.64
N ARG A 151 -1.05 -9.79 6.92
CA ARG A 151 -1.06 -10.77 8.02
C ARG A 151 -2.32 -11.64 8.02
N GLY A 152 -2.14 -12.94 8.13
CA GLY A 152 -3.21 -13.94 8.17
C GLY A 152 -4.00 -14.07 6.87
N SER A 153 -3.54 -13.44 5.78
CA SER A 153 -4.23 -13.48 4.48
C SER A 153 -3.89 -14.74 3.70
N LYS A 154 -4.89 -15.28 3.00
CA LYS A 154 -4.76 -16.42 2.10
C LYS A 154 -4.25 -15.94 0.73
N VAL A 155 -2.96 -15.62 0.65
CA VAL A 155 -2.27 -15.19 -0.57
C VAL A 155 -1.40 -16.33 -1.10
N SER A 156 -2.00 -17.24 -1.87
CA SER A 156 -1.35 -18.46 -2.36
C SER A 156 -0.47 -18.28 -3.60
N ASP A 157 -0.45 -17.10 -4.18
CA ASP A 157 0.32 -16.79 -5.39
C ASP A 157 1.55 -15.97 -4.99
N THR A 158 2.65 -16.66 -4.67
CA THR A 158 3.90 -16.02 -4.26
C THR A 158 4.47 -15.17 -5.37
N LEU A 159 4.35 -15.60 -6.64
CA LEU A 159 4.85 -14.84 -7.78
C LEU A 159 4.15 -13.48 -7.89
N ALA A 160 2.84 -13.41 -7.64
CA ALA A 160 2.13 -12.14 -7.56
C ALA A 160 2.65 -11.26 -6.42
N ILE A 161 2.99 -11.83 -5.26
CA ILE A 161 3.61 -11.08 -4.15
C ILE A 161 4.98 -10.53 -4.59
N VAL A 162 5.84 -11.37 -5.18
CA VAL A 162 7.16 -10.96 -5.69
C VAL A 162 7.02 -9.81 -6.69
N ASN A 163 6.10 -9.93 -7.65
CA ASN A 163 5.84 -8.88 -8.63
C ASN A 163 5.43 -7.56 -7.99
N VAL A 164 4.54 -7.62 -6.99
CA VAL A 164 4.14 -6.43 -6.21
C VAL A 164 5.37 -5.82 -5.53
N VAL A 165 6.13 -6.59 -4.77
CA VAL A 165 7.29 -6.09 -4.01
C VAL A 165 8.35 -5.48 -4.93
N ARG A 166 8.62 -6.11 -6.08
CA ARG A 166 9.56 -5.59 -7.09
C ARG A 166 9.14 -4.25 -7.68
N ASN A 167 7.84 -4.08 -7.89
CA ASN A 167 7.27 -2.83 -8.36
C ASN A 167 7.20 -1.77 -7.23
N CYS A 168 7.14 -2.20 -5.97
CA CYS A 168 7.16 -1.33 -4.79
C CYS A 168 8.59 -0.87 -4.41
N ARG A 169 9.28 -0.07 -5.23
CA ARG A 169 10.65 0.40 -4.88
C ARG A 169 10.73 1.24 -3.58
N ALA A 170 9.61 1.85 -3.17
CA ALA A 170 9.49 2.57 -1.91
C ALA A 170 9.16 1.67 -0.70
N LEU A 171 8.90 0.38 -0.90
CA LEU A 171 8.55 -0.52 0.20
C LEU A 171 9.69 -0.58 1.20
N ARG A 172 9.33 -0.37 2.46
CA ARG A 172 10.22 -0.46 3.63
C ARG A 172 9.79 -1.57 4.55
N SER A 173 8.49 -1.87 4.63
CA SER A 173 7.96 -2.92 5.50
C SER A 173 6.99 -3.83 4.75
N LEU A 174 7.20 -5.14 4.91
CA LEU A 174 6.32 -6.20 4.39
C LEU A 174 6.02 -7.18 5.51
N ASP A 175 4.73 -7.35 5.82
CA ASP A 175 4.27 -8.35 6.77
C ASP A 175 3.45 -9.43 6.05
N LEU A 176 3.98 -10.65 6.05
CA LEU A 176 3.37 -11.86 5.50
C LEU A 176 3.15 -12.92 6.60
N SER A 177 3.06 -12.49 7.85
CA SER A 177 2.92 -13.40 8.98
C SER A 177 1.60 -14.18 8.90
N GLY A 178 1.63 -15.48 9.15
CA GLY A 178 0.42 -16.33 9.11
C GLY A 178 -0.19 -16.52 7.72
N THR A 179 0.55 -16.27 6.63
CA THR A 179 0.05 -16.43 5.24
C THR A 179 0.21 -17.84 4.69
N ARG A 180 0.83 -18.75 5.47
CA ARG A 180 1.05 -20.17 5.14
C ARG A 180 1.91 -20.37 3.89
N LEU A 181 2.95 -19.54 3.72
CA LEU A 181 3.90 -19.67 2.61
C LEU A 181 4.56 -21.04 2.57
N ARG A 182 4.88 -21.60 3.75
CA ARG A 182 5.76 -22.77 3.91
C ARG A 182 7.13 -22.53 3.26
N ASP A 183 7.98 -23.56 3.28
CA ASP A 183 9.32 -23.43 2.72
C ASP A 183 9.32 -23.07 1.22
N GLU A 184 8.39 -23.64 0.46
CA GLU A 184 8.33 -23.41 -1.00
C GLU A 184 7.98 -21.97 -1.35
N GLY A 185 6.89 -21.44 -0.77
CA GLY A 185 6.50 -20.05 -1.01
C GLY A 185 7.51 -19.05 -0.44
N ALA A 186 8.13 -19.34 0.71
CA ALA A 186 9.17 -18.47 1.25
C ALA A 186 10.45 -18.50 0.39
N ARG A 187 10.83 -19.66 -0.17
CA ARG A 187 11.96 -19.75 -1.12
C ARG A 187 11.70 -18.92 -2.36
N GLU A 188 10.53 -19.04 -2.97
CA GLU A 188 10.13 -18.22 -4.12
C GLU A 188 10.19 -16.72 -3.80
N LEU A 189 9.68 -16.32 -2.63
CA LEU A 189 9.74 -14.93 -2.17
C LEU A 189 11.20 -14.44 -2.02
N ILE A 190 12.04 -15.23 -1.34
CA ILE A 190 13.46 -14.90 -1.13
C ILE A 190 14.17 -14.76 -2.47
N GLN A 191 13.97 -15.72 -3.38
CA GLN A 191 14.55 -15.65 -4.73
C GLN A 191 14.08 -14.41 -5.48
N GLY A 192 12.79 -14.08 -5.42
CA GLY A 192 12.23 -12.86 -6.02
C GLY A 192 12.73 -11.55 -5.39
N LEU A 193 13.15 -11.58 -4.12
CA LEU A 193 13.78 -10.44 -3.45
C LEU A 193 15.26 -10.28 -3.83
N LEU A 194 15.94 -11.35 -4.22
CA LEU A 194 17.38 -11.37 -4.55
C LEU A 194 17.66 -11.32 -6.04
N ARG A 195 16.75 -11.84 -6.86
CA ARG A 195 16.90 -12.05 -8.30
C ARG A 195 15.66 -11.55 -9.03
N ASP A 196 15.87 -11.16 -10.28
CA ASP A 196 14.79 -10.79 -11.16
C ASP A 196 14.07 -12.05 -11.67
N PRO A 197 12.75 -12.21 -11.46
CA PRO A 197 12.05 -13.45 -11.82
C PRO A 197 11.96 -13.70 -13.33
N ALA A 198 12.08 -12.66 -14.16
CA ALA A 198 12.00 -12.80 -15.63
C ALA A 198 13.38 -13.12 -16.25
N THR A 199 14.44 -12.52 -15.72
CA THR A 199 15.80 -12.63 -16.29
C THR A 199 16.75 -13.51 -15.48
N GLY A 200 16.40 -13.88 -14.25
CA GLY A 200 17.26 -14.60 -13.31
C GLY A 200 18.44 -13.77 -12.77
N ALA A 201 18.60 -12.53 -13.24
CA ALA A 201 19.72 -11.67 -12.89
C ALA A 201 19.68 -11.26 -11.43
N ARG A 202 20.85 -11.21 -10.78
CA ARG A 202 20.98 -10.75 -9.39
C ARG A 202 20.54 -9.30 -9.30
N SER A 203 19.47 -9.04 -8.55
CA SER A 203 18.90 -7.71 -8.38
C SER A 203 18.21 -7.57 -7.01
N PRO A 204 18.99 -7.52 -5.91
CA PRO A 204 18.42 -7.49 -4.57
C PRO A 204 17.56 -6.25 -4.35
N HIS A 205 16.45 -6.42 -3.63
CA HIS A 205 15.55 -5.32 -3.29
C HIS A 205 16.27 -4.31 -2.36
N ARG A 206 16.45 -3.07 -2.83
CA ARG A 206 17.27 -2.05 -2.16
C ARG A 206 16.53 -1.21 -1.10
N GLY A 207 15.21 -1.35 -1.03
CA GLY A 207 14.38 -0.53 -0.14
C GLY A 207 13.94 -1.22 1.15
N LEU A 208 13.79 -2.55 1.14
CA LEU A 208 13.07 -3.26 2.20
C LEU A 208 13.92 -3.26 3.48
N ARG A 209 13.35 -2.81 4.59
CA ARG A 209 13.99 -2.71 5.90
C ARG A 209 13.42 -3.71 6.90
N SER A 210 12.14 -4.01 6.80
CA SER A 210 11.47 -4.98 7.67
C SER A 210 10.75 -6.03 6.83
N LEU A 211 11.00 -7.30 7.12
CA LEU A 211 10.27 -8.43 6.58
C LEU A 211 9.79 -9.33 7.72
N ALA A 212 8.48 -9.52 7.83
CA ALA A 212 7.89 -10.44 8.79
C ALA A 212 7.35 -11.69 8.08
N LEU A 213 7.86 -12.85 8.48
CA LEU A 213 7.48 -14.18 7.99
C LEU A 213 7.05 -15.08 9.17
N GLU A 214 6.58 -14.50 10.26
CA GLU A 214 6.15 -15.25 11.45
C GLU A 214 5.00 -16.23 11.10
N GLU A 215 4.89 -17.34 11.83
CA GLU A 215 3.76 -18.28 11.68
C GLU A 215 3.54 -18.79 10.23
N ASN A 216 4.61 -19.06 9.47
CA ASN A 216 4.52 -19.58 8.10
C ASN A 216 4.87 -21.06 7.94
N GLY A 217 5.31 -21.73 9.02
CA GLY A 217 5.76 -23.12 8.98
C GLY A 217 7.09 -23.27 8.24
N LEU A 218 8.00 -22.30 8.40
CA LEU A 218 9.33 -22.36 7.80
C LEU A 218 10.23 -23.31 8.60
N THR A 219 10.99 -24.16 7.93
CA THR A 219 11.84 -25.16 8.57
C THR A 219 13.33 -24.80 8.52
N THR A 220 14.17 -25.64 9.15
CA THR A 220 15.64 -25.56 9.06
C THR A 220 16.15 -25.54 7.61
N ALA A 221 15.40 -26.10 6.65
CA ALA A 221 15.80 -26.19 5.25
C ALA A 221 15.95 -24.84 4.55
N LEU A 222 15.39 -23.77 5.10
CA LEU A 222 15.48 -22.41 4.56
C LEU A 222 16.57 -21.55 5.21
N ALA A 223 17.30 -22.08 6.19
CA ALA A 223 18.23 -21.27 6.98
C ALA A 223 19.31 -20.59 6.10
N GLY A 224 19.82 -21.31 5.10
CA GLY A 224 20.80 -20.76 4.15
C GLY A 224 20.23 -19.62 3.30
N GLU A 225 19.03 -19.82 2.72
CA GLU A 225 18.38 -18.79 1.91
C GLU A 225 17.98 -17.55 2.72
N LEU A 226 17.56 -17.74 3.98
CA LEU A 226 17.24 -16.64 4.90
C LEU A 226 18.49 -15.84 5.27
N ALA A 227 19.63 -16.51 5.47
CA ALA A 227 20.91 -15.85 5.70
C ALA A 227 21.34 -15.03 4.47
N ASP A 228 21.27 -15.64 3.29
CA ASP A 228 21.55 -14.95 2.02
C ASP A 228 20.67 -13.72 1.83
N LEU A 229 19.38 -13.82 2.16
CA LEU A 229 18.46 -12.69 2.12
C LEU A 229 18.96 -11.56 3.02
N ALA A 230 19.25 -11.86 4.28
CA ALA A 230 19.67 -10.88 5.27
C ALA A 230 21.00 -10.18 4.90
N LEU A 231 21.94 -10.91 4.29
CA LEU A 231 23.23 -10.37 3.85
C LEU A 231 23.13 -9.50 2.59
N GLN A 232 22.22 -9.85 1.69
CA GLN A 232 22.17 -9.23 0.35
C GLN A 232 21.13 -8.13 0.23
N THR A 233 20.29 -7.94 1.25
CA THR A 233 19.27 -6.88 1.32
C THR A 233 19.53 -5.97 2.53
N PRO A 234 19.06 -4.72 2.52
CA PRO A 234 19.27 -3.79 3.61
C PRO A 234 18.25 -4.00 4.75
N LEU A 235 17.93 -5.26 5.08
CA LEU A 235 16.99 -5.57 6.15
C LEU A 235 17.60 -5.17 7.50
N GLU A 236 16.85 -4.37 8.25
CA GLU A 236 17.10 -4.01 9.65
C GLU A 236 16.35 -4.96 10.59
N ALA A 237 15.26 -5.58 10.11
CA ALA A 237 14.47 -6.54 10.87
C ALA A 237 13.99 -7.70 9.97
N LEU A 238 14.30 -8.93 10.38
CA LEU A 238 13.77 -10.17 9.82
C LEU A 238 13.06 -10.94 10.94
N LEU A 239 11.72 -10.96 10.92
CA LEU A 239 10.92 -11.57 11.98
C LEU A 239 10.50 -12.98 11.56
N LEU A 240 10.96 -13.98 12.31
CA LEU A 240 10.81 -15.40 12.00
C LEU A 240 10.13 -16.19 13.12
N ALA A 241 9.57 -15.51 14.12
CA ALA A 241 8.95 -16.15 15.28
C ALA A 241 7.86 -17.15 14.86
N ARG A 242 7.68 -18.18 15.70
CA ARG A 242 6.62 -19.19 15.51
C ARG A 242 6.70 -19.92 14.16
N ASN A 243 7.92 -20.17 13.71
CA ASN A 243 8.26 -21.12 12.66
C ASN A 243 8.98 -22.33 13.27
N GLU A 244 9.34 -23.29 12.42
CA GLU A 244 10.00 -24.56 12.75
C GLU A 244 11.49 -24.52 12.35
N ILE A 245 12.13 -23.34 12.40
CA ILE A 245 13.53 -23.14 11.99
C ILE A 245 14.50 -23.90 12.91
N GLY A 246 14.14 -24.11 14.17
CA GLY A 246 14.95 -24.83 15.16
C GLY A 246 16.31 -24.18 15.47
N ASP A 247 17.00 -24.74 16.46
CA ASP A 247 18.30 -24.20 16.91
C ASP A 247 19.38 -24.29 15.83
N ALA A 248 19.39 -25.40 15.08
CA ALA A 248 20.35 -25.60 13.99
C ALA A 248 20.18 -24.57 12.88
N GLY A 249 18.93 -24.25 12.50
CA GLY A 249 18.66 -23.23 11.49
C GLY A 249 18.98 -21.83 11.99
N ALA A 250 18.65 -21.51 13.26
CA ALA A 250 19.01 -20.23 13.87
C ALA A 250 20.53 -20.04 13.93
N GLN A 251 21.28 -21.08 14.31
CA GLN A 251 22.74 -21.03 14.34
C GLN A 251 23.34 -20.85 12.94
N ALA A 252 22.79 -21.50 11.92
CA ALA A 252 23.23 -21.32 10.54
C ALA A 252 23.05 -19.86 10.05
N ILE A 253 21.91 -19.24 10.38
CA ILE A 253 21.66 -17.82 10.07
C ILE A 253 22.65 -16.93 10.82
N LEU A 254 22.85 -17.16 12.12
CA LEU A 254 23.79 -16.37 12.93
C LEU A 254 25.23 -16.47 12.43
N ASN A 255 25.69 -17.67 12.09
CA ASN A 255 27.06 -17.87 11.59
C ASN A 255 27.28 -17.08 10.30
N ALA A 256 26.36 -17.19 9.34
CA ALA A 256 26.46 -16.46 8.08
C ALA A 256 26.46 -14.93 8.25
N LEU A 257 25.71 -14.41 9.23
CA LEU A 257 25.71 -12.99 9.57
C LEU A 257 26.97 -12.53 10.33
N SER A 258 27.64 -13.44 11.04
CA SER A 258 28.88 -13.14 11.76
C SER A 258 30.13 -13.17 10.89
N GLU A 259 30.07 -13.89 9.76
CA GLU A 259 31.16 -14.06 8.80
C GLU A 259 31.19 -12.99 7.70
N SER A 260 30.24 -12.04 7.70
CA SER A 260 30.09 -10.96 6.71
C SER A 260 30.58 -9.60 7.20
#